data_AF-A0A0M0JU86-F1
#
_entry.id   AF-A0A0M0JU86-F1
#
_cell.length_a   1.000
_cell.length_b   1.000
_cell.length_c   1.000
_cell.angle_alpha   90.00
_cell.angle_beta   90.00
_cell.angle_gamma   90.00
#
_symmetry.space_group_name_H-M   'P 1'
#
loop_
_entity.id
_entity.type
_entity.pdbx_description
1 polymer ?
#
loop_
_entity_poly.entity_id
_entity_poly.type
_entity_poly.pdbx_seq_one_letter_code
_entity_poly.pdbx_strand_id
1 'polypeptide(L)'
;MSSTAVKEQHARIAAALTAGGIGASASPDSSVRSEPETSEKADTSKLISAGHESFDLIFMMLLGIRTAISKFANVPQRELAPNEFDDKWDGDFLAKGSADTPAHTQQDFRFRDFSPLVFRQIREHFGVTNEEYL
;
A
#
# COMPACT_ATOMS: atom_id res chain seq x y z
N MET A 1 22.68 -67.38 23.74
CA MET A 1 22.30 -68.39 22.73
C MET A 1 21.62 -67.69 21.58
N SER A 2 22.18 -67.88 20.38
CA SER A 2 21.69 -67.52 19.04
C SER A 2 21.16 -66.10 18.80
N SER A 3 21.87 -65.22 18.09
CA SER A 3 22.44 -65.36 16.74
C SER A 3 21.37 -65.62 15.66
N THR A 4 21.47 -64.80 14.61
CA THR A 4 21.03 -65.10 13.23
C THR A 4 19.53 -65.08 12.95
N ALA A 5 18.94 -63.89 12.92
CA ALA A 5 17.74 -63.62 12.10
C ALA A 5 17.68 -62.18 11.54
N VAL A 6 18.75 -61.38 11.66
CA VAL A 6 18.80 -59.98 11.15
C VAL A 6 19.83 -59.83 10.02
N LYS A 7 20.31 -60.96 9.46
CA LYS A 7 21.12 -60.96 8.25
C LYS A 7 20.30 -61.50 7.08
N GLU A 8 20.07 -60.59 6.14
CA GLU A 8 20.56 -60.86 4.78
C GLU A 8 19.69 -61.79 3.93
N GLN A 9 18.50 -61.29 3.59
CA GLN A 9 18.08 -61.20 2.19
C GLN A 9 17.34 -59.86 2.01
N HIS A 10 18.01 -58.83 1.54
CA HIS A 10 18.41 -58.55 0.15
C HIS A 10 17.32 -57.89 -0.69
N ALA A 11 17.64 -56.63 -0.99
CA ALA A 11 17.63 -56.03 -2.31
C ALA A 11 16.34 -55.34 -2.77
N ARG A 12 16.54 -54.05 -3.14
CA ARG A 12 15.61 -53.08 -3.73
C ARG A 12 14.79 -52.37 -2.64
N ILE A 13 15.15 -51.19 -2.16
CA ILE A 13 15.47 -49.97 -2.91
C ILE A 13 16.30 -49.06 -1.99
N ALA A 14 17.58 -48.87 -2.31
CA ALA A 14 18.43 -47.85 -1.70
C ALA A 14 19.30 -47.25 -2.81
N ALA A 15 18.93 -46.06 -3.30
CA ALA A 15 19.80 -45.20 -4.10
C ALA A 15 19.12 -43.83 -4.34
N ALA A 16 19.12 -42.97 -3.34
CA ALA A 16 19.07 -41.52 -3.54
C ALA A 16 19.54 -40.80 -2.25
N LEU A 17 20.71 -41.20 -1.75
CA LEU A 17 21.50 -40.41 -0.82
C LEU A 17 22.42 -39.49 -1.65
N THR A 18 22.38 -38.20 -1.34
CA THR A 18 23.55 -37.35 -1.09
C THR A 18 24.58 -37.15 -2.21
N ALA A 19 24.58 -35.95 -2.80
CA ALA A 19 25.81 -35.34 -3.34
C ALA A 19 25.68 -33.80 -3.41
N GLY A 20 25.73 -33.14 -2.25
CA GLY A 20 26.06 -31.72 -2.15
C GLY A 20 27.55 -31.57 -1.88
N GLY A 21 28.35 -31.38 -2.92
CA GLY A 21 29.80 -31.21 -2.85
C GLY A 21 30.31 -30.23 -3.90
N ILE A 22 30.63 -29.02 -3.43
CA ILE A 22 31.68 -28.07 -3.83
C ILE A 22 32.33 -28.14 -5.23
N GLY A 23 32.15 -27.04 -5.97
CA GLY A 23 33.26 -26.28 -6.60
C GLY A 23 33.60 -26.59 -8.05
N ALA A 24 33.27 -25.64 -8.96
CA ALA A 24 34.20 -25.09 -9.95
C ALA A 24 33.49 -24.09 -10.88
N SER A 25 34.13 -22.92 -11.00
CA SER A 25 34.12 -21.95 -12.10
C SER A 25 33.36 -22.30 -13.39
N ALA A 26 32.46 -21.40 -13.81
CA ALA A 26 32.53 -20.70 -15.10
C ALA A 26 31.23 -19.89 -15.32
N SER A 27 31.31 -18.57 -15.28
CA SER A 27 30.51 -17.72 -16.18
C SER A 27 31.31 -17.63 -17.50
N PRO A 28 30.72 -17.36 -18.69
CA PRO A 28 29.47 -16.63 -18.91
C PRO A 28 28.53 -17.27 -19.95
N ASP A 29 27.22 -17.05 -19.81
CA ASP A 29 26.43 -16.81 -21.01
C ASP A 29 25.41 -15.71 -20.73
N SER A 30 25.57 -14.65 -21.52
CA SER A 30 24.78 -13.45 -21.55
C SER A 30 23.38 -13.76 -22.08
N SER A 31 22.44 -14.08 -21.21
CA SER A 31 21.04 -13.82 -21.48
C SER A 31 20.68 -12.48 -20.86
N VAL A 32 21.13 -11.41 -21.52
CA VAL A 32 20.49 -10.10 -21.38
C VAL A 32 19.08 -10.29 -21.93
N ARG A 33 18.14 -10.62 -21.04
CA ARG A 33 16.73 -10.45 -21.32
C ARG A 33 16.51 -8.96 -21.40
N SER A 34 16.53 -8.44 -22.62
CA SER A 34 16.12 -7.08 -22.92
C SER A 34 14.66 -6.95 -22.52
N GLU A 35 14.40 -6.40 -21.35
CA GLU A 35 13.12 -5.78 -21.06
C GLU A 35 12.92 -4.71 -22.15
N PRO A 36 11.83 -4.76 -22.94
CA PRO A 36 11.50 -3.61 -23.75
C PRO A 36 11.14 -2.48 -22.79
N GLU A 37 12.10 -1.59 -22.54
CA GLU A 37 11.89 -0.23 -22.06
C GLU A 37 11.10 0.54 -23.15
N THR A 38 9.86 0.13 -23.39
CA THR A 38 8.88 1.01 -23.97
C THR A 38 8.52 2.00 -22.89
N SER A 39 9.27 3.11 -22.86
CA SER A 39 8.83 4.37 -22.30
C SER A 39 7.52 4.75 -23.00
N GLU A 40 6.41 4.16 -22.56
CA GLU A 40 5.08 4.69 -22.77
C GLU A 40 5.10 6.11 -22.22
N LYS A 41 5.21 7.10 -23.10
CA LYS A 41 4.87 8.46 -22.75
C LYS A 41 3.40 8.41 -22.34
N ALA A 42 3.16 8.37 -21.03
CA ALA A 42 1.83 8.49 -20.47
C ALA A 42 1.12 9.65 -21.19
N ASP A 43 -0.09 9.41 -21.67
CA ASP A 43 -0.88 10.40 -22.39
C ASP A 43 -1.18 11.59 -21.45
N THR A 44 -0.28 12.57 -21.50
CA THR A 44 -0.28 13.74 -20.59
C THR A 44 -1.40 14.73 -20.91
N SER A 45 -2.20 14.46 -21.94
CA SER A 45 -3.28 15.34 -22.43
C SER A 45 -4.40 15.58 -21.40
N LYS A 46 -4.49 14.73 -20.36
CA LYS A 46 -5.46 14.86 -19.27
C LYS A 46 -4.84 15.19 -17.90
N LEU A 47 -3.57 15.58 -17.86
CA LEU A 47 -2.94 15.96 -16.59
C LEU A 47 -3.53 17.29 -16.08
N ILE A 48 -4.06 17.25 -14.87
CA ILE A 48 -4.60 18.43 -14.20
C ILE A 48 -3.43 19.17 -13.55
N SER A 49 -2.95 20.21 -14.22
CA SER A 49 -1.87 21.09 -13.77
C SER A 49 -2.43 22.43 -13.29
N ALA A 50 -1.60 23.31 -12.72
CA ALA A 50 -1.99 24.58 -12.11
C ALA A 50 -2.75 25.57 -13.02
N GLY A 51 -2.82 25.32 -14.34
CA GLY A 51 -3.62 26.10 -15.29
C GLY A 51 -4.91 25.42 -15.77
N HIS A 52 -5.24 24.24 -15.24
CA HIS A 52 -6.42 23.46 -15.63
C HIS A 52 -7.65 23.88 -14.83
N GLU A 53 -8.83 23.93 -15.45
CA GLU A 53 -10.08 24.37 -14.82
C GLU A 53 -10.45 23.58 -13.55
N SER A 54 -10.14 22.28 -13.52
CA SER A 54 -10.38 21.39 -12.37
C SER A 54 -9.26 21.39 -11.33
N PHE A 55 -8.21 22.20 -11.50
CA PHE A 55 -7.07 22.22 -10.57
C PHE A 55 -7.50 22.60 -9.16
N ASP A 56 -8.33 23.63 -9.02
CA ASP A 56 -8.83 24.08 -7.72
C ASP A 56 -9.62 22.97 -7.01
N LEU A 57 -10.49 22.26 -7.74
CA LEU A 57 -11.26 21.16 -7.18
C LEU A 57 -10.36 20.02 -6.68
N ILE A 58 -9.36 19.62 -7.47
CA ILE A 58 -8.42 18.56 -7.06
C ILE A 58 -7.59 19.00 -5.86
N PHE A 59 -7.12 20.25 -5.86
CA PHE A 59 -6.39 20.79 -4.71
C PHE A 59 -7.25 20.76 -3.44
N MET A 60 -8.48 21.28 -3.51
CA MET A 60 -9.42 21.28 -2.38
C MET A 60 -9.69 19.86 -1.88
N MET A 61 -9.87 18.91 -2.79
CA MET A 61 -10.06 17.50 -2.48
C MET A 61 -8.85 16.90 -1.74
N LEU A 62 -7.64 17.07 -2.30
CA LEU A 62 -6.41 16.53 -1.70
C LEU A 62 -6.11 17.16 -0.33
N LEU A 63 -6.32 18.47 -0.19
CA LEU A 63 -6.15 19.16 1.07
C LEU A 63 -7.13 18.64 2.12
N GLY A 64 -8.41 18.47 1.75
CA GLY A 64 -9.43 17.91 2.62
C GLY A 64 -9.11 16.50 3.11
N ILE A 65 -8.72 15.61 2.20
CA ILE A 65 -8.35 14.21 2.52
C ILE A 65 -7.16 14.17 3.47
N ARG A 66 -6.10 14.95 3.17
CA ARG A 66 -4.88 15.00 4.00
C ARG A 66 -5.20 15.43 5.44
N THR A 67 -6.02 16.47 5.59
CA THR A 67 -6.43 16.96 6.92
C THR A 67 -7.33 15.96 7.64
N ALA A 68 -8.31 15.36 6.95
CA ALA A 68 -9.20 14.37 7.53
C ALA A 68 -8.41 13.17 8.10
N ILE A 69 -7.53 12.58 7.30
CA ILE A 69 -6.74 11.42 7.72
C ILE A 69 -5.81 11.77 8.88
N SER A 70 -5.16 12.93 8.81
CA SER A 70 -4.29 13.39 9.90
C SER A 70 -5.05 13.52 11.23
N LYS A 71 -6.32 13.98 11.18
CA LYS A 71 -7.17 14.16 12.37
C LYS A 71 -7.49 12.82 13.05
N PHE A 72 -7.72 11.76 12.28
CA PHE A 72 -8.12 10.44 12.79
C PHE A 72 -6.96 9.43 12.89
N ALA A 73 -5.73 9.81 12.52
CA ALA A 73 -4.57 8.92 12.52
C ALA A 73 -4.24 8.35 13.92
N ASN A 74 -4.39 9.17 14.97
CA ASN A 74 -4.01 8.79 16.33
C ASN A 74 -5.12 8.08 17.13
N VAL A 75 -6.30 7.86 16.54
CA VAL A 75 -7.38 7.15 17.24
C VAL A 75 -6.99 5.67 17.37
N PRO A 76 -7.00 5.06 18.57
CA PRO A 76 -6.60 3.67 18.72
C PRO A 76 -7.54 2.73 17.95
N GLN A 77 -6.99 1.64 17.42
CA GLN A 77 -7.79 0.61 16.77
C GLN A 77 -8.65 -0.12 17.81
N ARG A 78 -9.96 -0.15 17.58
CA ARG A 78 -10.95 -0.80 18.45
C ARG A 78 -12.19 -1.20 17.65
N GLU A 79 -13.06 -2.02 18.23
CA GLU A 79 -14.36 -2.29 17.63
C GLU A 79 -15.17 -0.99 17.43
N LEU A 80 -15.87 -0.92 16.29
CA LEU A 80 -16.68 0.23 15.94
C LEU A 80 -18.02 0.19 16.68
N ALA A 81 -18.40 1.32 17.26
CA ALA A 81 -19.72 1.52 17.81
C ALA A 81 -20.72 1.82 16.68
N PRO A 82 -22.01 1.45 16.83
CA PRO A 82 -23.02 1.64 15.77
C PRO A 82 -23.18 3.09 15.28
N ASN A 83 -22.93 4.08 16.15
CA ASN A 83 -23.00 5.49 15.81
C ASN A 83 -21.88 5.97 14.86
N GLU A 84 -20.76 5.25 14.79
CA GLU A 84 -19.61 5.62 13.94
C GLU A 84 -19.90 5.41 12.44
N PHE A 85 -20.94 4.62 12.13
CA PHE A 85 -21.40 4.41 10.75
C PHE A 85 -22.11 5.63 10.17
N ASP A 86 -22.73 6.45 11.01
CA ASP A 86 -23.40 7.70 10.59
C ASP A 86 -22.60 8.96 10.93
N ASP A 87 -21.42 8.80 11.55
CA ASP A 87 -20.56 9.91 11.96
C ASP A 87 -20.03 10.70 10.76
N LYS A 88 -19.87 12.01 10.93
CA LYS A 88 -19.44 12.93 9.88
C LYS A 88 -18.51 13.96 10.48
N TRP A 89 -17.39 14.17 9.82
CA TRP A 89 -16.50 15.27 10.13
C TRP A 89 -16.64 16.38 9.09
N ASP A 90 -17.03 17.57 9.55
CA ASP A 90 -17.02 18.78 8.74
C ASP A 90 -15.74 19.59 9.05
N GLY A 91 -15.02 20.00 8.01
CA GLY A 91 -13.85 20.86 8.08
C GLY A 91 -14.04 22.13 7.28
N ASP A 92 -13.78 23.28 7.90
CA ASP A 92 -13.79 24.59 7.25
C ASP A 92 -12.36 24.98 6.86
N PHE A 93 -12.14 25.21 5.56
CA PHE A 93 -10.85 25.54 4.99
C PHE A 93 -10.90 26.98 4.48
N LEU A 94 -10.38 27.89 5.30
CA LEU A 94 -10.32 29.32 4.95
C LEU A 94 -9.03 29.60 4.17
N ALA A 95 -9.12 30.38 3.09
CA ALA A 95 -7.98 30.78 2.26
C ALA A 95 -6.89 31.46 3.09
N LYS A 96 -7.29 32.28 4.07
CA LYS A 96 -6.37 32.93 5.03
C LYS A 96 -5.70 31.96 6.03
N GLY A 97 -6.10 30.69 6.03
CA GLY A 97 -5.70 29.69 7.01
C GLY A 97 -6.50 29.73 8.31
N SER A 98 -6.31 28.70 9.13
CA SER A 98 -6.87 28.55 10.47
C SER A 98 -5.85 27.85 11.39
N ALA A 99 -6.21 27.54 12.63
CA ALA A 99 -5.37 26.74 13.51
C ALA A 99 -5.18 25.30 13.01
N ASP A 100 -6.19 24.75 12.31
CA ASP A 100 -6.23 23.36 11.85
C ASP A 100 -5.82 23.21 10.37
N THR A 101 -5.86 24.31 9.60
CA THR A 101 -5.64 24.29 8.14
C THR A 101 -4.66 25.37 7.70
N PRO A 102 -3.65 25.07 6.88
CA PRO A 102 -2.73 26.09 6.37
C PRO A 102 -3.44 27.08 5.43
N ALA A 103 -2.86 28.28 5.33
CA ALA A 103 -3.29 29.26 4.31
C ALA A 103 -3.03 28.72 2.90
N HIS A 104 -3.92 29.05 1.97
CA HIS A 104 -3.90 28.56 0.59
C HIS A 104 -4.48 29.61 -0.37
N THR A 105 -4.20 29.44 -1.66
CA THR A 105 -4.56 30.43 -2.71
C THR A 105 -5.98 30.28 -3.24
N GLN A 106 -6.58 29.11 -3.03
CA GLN A 106 -7.92 28.75 -3.45
C GLN A 106 -8.96 29.43 -2.55
N GLN A 107 -10.20 29.55 -3.03
CA GLN A 107 -11.30 30.11 -2.25
C GLN A 107 -11.63 29.28 -1.00
N ASP A 108 -12.27 29.92 -0.03
CA ASP A 108 -12.82 29.25 1.15
C ASP A 108 -13.73 28.08 0.73
N PHE A 109 -13.54 26.91 1.34
CA PHE A 109 -14.35 25.73 1.07
C PHE A 109 -14.63 24.93 2.34
N ARG A 110 -15.65 24.06 2.27
CA ARG A 110 -15.98 23.09 3.32
C ARG A 110 -15.77 21.68 2.80
N PHE A 111 -15.09 20.88 3.59
CA PHE A 111 -14.91 19.45 3.33
C PHE A 111 -15.75 18.65 4.31
N ARG A 112 -16.31 17.53 3.84
CA ARG A 112 -17.02 16.57 4.70
C ARG A 112 -16.44 15.19 4.48
N ASP A 113 -15.98 14.58 5.57
CA ASP A 113 -15.60 13.17 5.61
C ASP A 113 -16.72 12.35 6.26
N PHE A 114 -17.11 11.26 5.64
CA PHE A 114 -18.21 10.41 6.10
C PHE A 114 -17.64 9.14 6.73
N SER A 115 -18.06 8.83 7.95
CA SER A 115 -17.70 7.62 8.68
C SER A 115 -16.18 7.40 8.74
N PRO A 116 -15.39 8.41 9.16
CA PRO A 116 -13.93 8.44 9.00
C PRO A 116 -13.22 7.21 9.60
N LEU A 117 -13.68 6.75 10.77
CA LEU A 117 -13.13 5.57 11.44
C LEU A 117 -13.52 4.26 10.76
N VAL A 118 -14.70 4.20 10.14
CA VAL A 118 -15.16 3.04 9.35
C VAL A 118 -14.26 2.87 8.12
N PHE A 119 -14.08 3.94 7.34
CA PHE A 119 -13.21 3.88 6.17
C PHE A 119 -11.73 3.69 6.52
N ARG A 120 -11.30 4.09 7.72
CA ARG A 120 -9.97 3.73 8.22
C ARG A 120 -9.84 2.22 8.43
N GLN A 121 -10.80 1.58 9.11
CA GLN A 121 -10.77 0.13 9.29
C GLN A 121 -10.86 -0.64 7.97
N ILE A 122 -11.64 -0.15 7.01
CA ILE A 122 -11.69 -0.74 5.66
C ILE A 122 -10.30 -0.67 5.01
N ARG A 123 -9.62 0.49 5.06
CA ARG A 123 -8.25 0.63 4.53
C ARG A 123 -7.26 -0.32 5.21
N GLU A 124 -7.29 -0.37 6.54
CA GLU A 124 -6.46 -1.30 7.33
C GLU A 124 -6.73 -2.77 6.98
N HIS A 125 -8.00 -3.15 6.73
CA HIS A 125 -8.37 -4.50 6.32
C HIS A 125 -7.77 -4.91 4.97
N PHE A 126 -7.63 -3.95 4.04
CA PHE A 126 -6.95 -4.16 2.76
C PHE A 126 -5.43 -3.95 2.83
N GLY A 127 -4.87 -3.69 4.02
CA GLY A 127 -3.44 -3.46 4.22
C GLY A 127 -2.94 -2.11 3.74
N VAL A 128 -3.83 -1.15 3.45
CA VAL A 128 -3.48 0.20 2.99
C VAL A 128 -3.18 1.09 4.20
N THR A 129 -1.93 1.56 4.32
CA THR A 129 -1.55 2.46 5.42
C THR A 129 -2.02 3.89 5.16
N ASN A 130 -2.01 4.74 6.19
CA ASN A 130 -2.36 6.16 6.02
C ASN A 130 -1.36 6.87 5.11
N GLU A 131 -0.08 6.48 5.15
CA GLU A 131 0.98 7.05 4.32
C GLU A 131 0.87 6.62 2.86
N GLU A 132 0.49 5.37 2.59
CA GLU A 132 0.28 4.87 1.23
C GLU A 132 -0.97 5.49 0.57
N TYR A 133 -1.99 5.79 1.36
CA TYR A 133 -3.21 6.39 0.86
C TYR A 133 -3.07 7.89 0.50
N LEU A 134 -2.08 8.59 1.09
CA LEU A 134 -1.89 10.05 0.99
C LEU A 134 -0.81 10.48 0.00
#